data_AF-A0A3C1GWX2-F1
#
_entry.id   AF-A0A3C1GWX2-F1
#
_cell.length_a   1.000
_cell.length_b   1.000
_cell.length_c   1.000
_cell.angle_alpha   90.00
_cell.angle_beta   90.00
_cell.angle_gamma   90.00
#
_symmetry.space_group_name_H-M   'P 1'
#
loop_
_entity.id
_entity.type
_entity.pdbx_description
1 polymer ?
#
loop_
_entity_poly.entity_id
_entity_poly.type
_entity_poly.pdbx_seq_one_letter_code
_entity_poly.pdbx_strand_id
1 'polypeptide(L)' 'MKIFKRAFIDSVPVMMGYLVVGAAYGVYAGDAGVSAFETIAMDFVIFAGSMQFVTVRLLNHAPAFLTVVLLTL' A
#
# COMPACT_ATOMS: atom_id res chain seq x y z
N MET A 1 7.66 31.61 0.80
CA MET A 1 8.54 30.44 1.05
C MET A 1 8.59 29.96 2.51
N LYS A 2 8.54 30.83 3.53
CA LYS A 2 8.62 30.40 4.96
C LYS A 2 7.53 29.39 5.37
N ILE A 3 6.29 29.58 4.91
CA ILE A 3 5.15 28.69 5.21
C ILE A 3 5.34 27.30 4.58
N PHE A 4 5.70 27.24 3.30
CA PHE A 4 5.95 25.96 2.61
C PHE A 4 7.05 25.15 3.28
N LYS A 5 8.16 25.80 3.67
CA LYS A 5 9.27 25.14 4.37
C LYS A 5 8.83 24.61 5.74
N ARG A 6 8.02 25.36 6.49
CA ARG A 6 7.49 24.95 7.79
C ARG A 6 6.56 23.74 7.64
N ALA A 7 5.58 23.84 6.74
CA ALA A 7 4.62 22.76 6.47
C ALA A 7 5.31 21.47 5.99
N PHE A 8 6.35 21.57 5.16
CA PHE A 8 7.14 20.41 4.74
C PHE A 8 7.87 19.76 5.92
N ILE A 9 8.55 20.53 6.76
CA ILE A 9 9.25 19.99 7.93
C ILE A 9 8.26 19.32 8.90
N ASP A 10 7.10 19.93 9.10
CA ASP A 10 6.05 19.40 9.99
C ASP A 10 5.41 18.11 9.43
N SER A 11 5.39 17.91 8.09
CA SER A 11 4.86 16.70 7.46
C SER A 11 5.87 15.55 7.32
N VAL A 12 7.18 15.83 7.38
CA VAL A 12 8.24 14.81 7.27
C VAL A 12 8.02 13.63 8.23
N PRO A 13 7.73 13.81 9.54
CA PRO A 13 7.54 12.69 10.46
C PRO A 13 6.42 11.74 10.03
N VAL A 14 5.31 12.29 9.53
CA VAL A 14 4.17 11.50 9.03
C VAL A 14 4.53 10.80 7.72
N MET A 15 5.18 11.53 6.79
CA MET A 15 5.63 10.98 5.52
C MET A 15 6.61 9.81 5.70
N MET A 16 7.51 9.87 6.69
CA MET A 16 8.41 8.75 6.99
C MET A 16 7.65 7.48 7.36
N GLY A 17 6.55 7.60 8.12
CA GLY A 17 5.68 6.46 8.40
C GLY A 17 5.10 5.83 7.13
N TYR A 18 4.58 6.66 6.21
CA TYR A 18 4.07 6.17 4.93
C TYR A 18 5.14 5.55 4.04
N LEU A 19 6.35 6.10 4.00
CA LEU A 19 7.45 5.53 3.21
C LEU A 19 7.87 4.15 3.70
N VAL A 20 7.91 3.94 5.03
CA VAL A 20 8.23 2.63 5.60
C VAL A 20 7.15 1.61 5.24
N VAL A 21 5.87 1.99 5.34
CA VAL A 21 4.74 1.11 4.97
C VAL A 21 4.75 0.80 3.47
N GLY A 22 5.01 1.80 2.61
CA GLY A 22 5.11 1.61 1.16
C GLY A 22 6.28 0.71 0.76
N ALA A 23 7.44 0.84 1.43
CA ALA A 23 8.57 -0.05 1.22
C ALA A 23 8.23 -1.50 1.63
N ALA A 24 7.55 -1.69 2.76
CA ALA A 24 7.09 -3.00 3.20
C ALA A 24 6.11 -3.63 2.20
N TYR A 25 5.20 -2.84 1.64
CA TYR A 25 4.32 -3.27 0.54
C TYR A 25 5.10 -3.69 -0.70
N GLY A 26 6.07 -2.90 -1.14
CA GLY A 26 6.86 -3.20 -2.34
C GLY A 26 7.65 -4.50 -2.20
N VAL A 27 8.30 -4.73 -1.06
CA VAL A 27 8.99 -6.00 -0.75
C VAL A 27 7.98 -7.16 -0.75
N TYR A 28 6.84 -6.97 -0.08
CA TYR A 28 5.79 -7.99 -0.01
C TYR A 28 5.23 -8.37 -1.38
N ALA A 29 4.98 -7.39 -2.25
CA ALA A 29 4.48 -7.62 -3.60
C ALA A 29 5.53 -8.35 -4.45
N GLY A 30 6.81 -7.96 -4.34
CA GLY A 30 7.91 -8.63 -5.03
C GLY A 30 8.09 -10.08 -4.61
N ASP A 31 8.03 -10.37 -3.30
CA ASP A 31 8.08 -11.74 -2.76
C ASP A 31 6.90 -12.60 -3.25
N ALA A 32 5.76 -11.96 -3.48
CA ALA A 32 4.56 -12.59 -4.02
C ALA A 32 4.56 -12.70 -5.56
N GLY A 33 5.68 -12.37 -6.23
CA GLY A 33 5.84 -12.49 -7.68
C GLY A 33 5.12 -11.43 -8.50
N VAL A 34 4.57 -10.37 -7.87
CA VAL A 34 3.92 -9.26 -8.55
C VAL A 34 4.99 -8.36 -9.17
N SER A 35 4.80 -7.93 -10.42
CA SER A 35 5.79 -7.10 -11.10
C SER A 35 5.84 -5.69 -10.50
N ALA A 36 7.00 -5.04 -10.56
CA ALA A 36 7.16 -3.67 -10.08
C ALA A 36 6.19 -2.67 -10.76
N PHE A 37 5.83 -2.92 -12.03
CA PHE A 37 4.84 -2.13 -12.74
C PHE A 37 3.44 -2.28 -12.13
N GLU A 38 3.01 -3.51 -11.85
CA GLU A 38 1.72 -3.76 -11.19
C GLU A 38 1.70 -3.19 -9.76
N THR A 39 2.80 -3.35 -9.01
CA THR A 39 2.94 -2.76 -7.67
C THR A 39 2.75 -1.24 -7.68
N ILE A 40 3.39 -0.53 -8.61
CA ILE A 40 3.23 0.93 -8.74
C ILE A 40 1.84 1.29 -9.28
N ALA A 41 1.30 0.52 -10.22
CA ALA A 41 -0.03 0.77 -10.76
C ALA A 41 -1.12 0.68 -9.68
N MET A 42 -0.95 -0.20 -8.70
CA MET A 42 -1.86 -0.33 -7.55
C MET A 42 -1.97 0.96 -6.71
N ASP A 43 -0.93 1.79 -6.65
CA ASP A 43 -0.98 3.09 -5.96
C ASP A 43 -1.95 4.09 -6.60
N PHE A 44 -2.28 3.89 -7.89
CA PHE A 44 -3.21 4.75 -8.62
C PHE A 44 -4.66 4.24 -8.60
N VAL A 45 -4.86 2.92 -8.46
CA VAL A 45 -6.19 2.30 -8.54
C VAL A 45 -6.75 1.85 -7.19
N ILE A 46 -5.88 1.62 -6.19
CA ILE A 46 -6.26 1.21 -4.84
C ILE A 46 -6.05 2.39 -3.88
N PHE A 47 -7.15 3.01 -3.45
CA PHE A 47 -7.09 4.16 -2.54
C PHE A 47 -6.65 3.79 -1.11
N ALA A 48 -7.06 2.62 -0.61
CA ALA A 48 -6.74 2.18 0.74
C ALA A 48 -5.44 1.35 0.77
N GLY A 49 -4.40 1.85 1.44
CA GLY A 49 -3.10 1.17 1.51
C GLY A 49 -3.16 -0.26 2.07
N SER A 50 -4.05 -0.54 3.04
CA SER A 50 -4.25 -1.92 3.54
C SER A 50 -4.78 -2.87 2.46
N MET A 51 -5.57 -2.38 1.51
CA MET A 51 -6.15 -3.18 0.44
C MET A 51 -5.12 -3.56 -0.63
N GLN A 52 -3.97 -2.89 -0.69
CA GLN A 52 -2.87 -3.26 -1.58
C GLN A 52 -2.29 -4.62 -1.17
N PHE A 53 -2.08 -4.84 0.13
CA PHE A 53 -1.65 -6.14 0.67
C PHE A 53 -2.68 -7.24 0.46
N VAL A 54 -3.97 -6.93 0.67
CA VAL A 54 -5.06 -7.89 0.42
C VAL A 54 -5.09 -8.27 -1.06
N THR A 55 -4.98 -7.30 -1.96
CA THR A 55 -5.00 -7.53 -3.41
C THR A 55 -3.86 -8.44 -3.86
N VAL A 56 -2.64 -8.23 -3.36
CA VAL A 56 -1.50 -9.12 -3.65
C VAL A 56 -1.79 -10.56 -3.23
N ARG A 57 -2.48 -10.78 -2.10
CA ARG A 57 -2.92 -12.14 -1.69
C ARG A 57 -3.98 -12.71 -2.63
N LEU A 58 -4.94 -11.89 -3.03
CA LEU A 58 -6.04 -12.30 -3.91
C LEU A 58 -5.58 -12.65 -5.33
N LEU A 59 -4.56 -11.97 -5.85
CA LEU A 59 -3.98 -12.27 -7.15
C LEU A 59 -3.29 -13.63 -7.17
N ASN A 60 -2.68 -14.00 -6.05
CA ASN A 60 -1.95 -15.26 -5.94
C ASN A 60 -2.86 -16.43 -5.53
N HIS A 61 -3.87 -16.20 -4.70
CA HIS A 61 -4.68 -17.25 -4.10
C HIS A 61 -6.18 -16.88 -4.12
N ALA A 62 -7.03 -17.87 -4.43
CA ALA A 62 -8.47 -17.70 -4.27
C ALA A 62 -8.82 -17.53 -2.77
N PRO A 63 -9.51 -16.46 -2.38
CA PRO A 63 -9.87 -16.25 -0.97
C PRO A 63 -10.93 -17.26 -0.53
N ALA A 64 -10.84 -17.68 0.72
CA ALA A 64 -11.95 -18.41 1.35
C ALA A 64 -13.19 -17.50 1.47
N PHE A 65 -14.38 -18.10 1.41
CA PHE A 65 -15.65 -17.37 1.54
C PHE A 65 -15.70 -16.47 2.78
N LEU A 66 -15.25 -16.99 3.93
CA LEU A 66 -15.21 -16.22 5.18
C LEU A 66 -14.28 -15.00 5.09
N THR A 67 -13.15 -15.11 4.40
CA THR A 67 -12.23 -13.98 4.19
C THR A 67 -12.90 -12.87 3.39
N VAL A 68 -13.67 -13.22 2.35
CA VAL A 68 -14.40 -12.24 1.55
C VAL A 68 -15.45 -11.52 2.40
N VAL A 69 -16.22 -12.26 3.22
CA VAL A 69 -17.21 -11.67 4.13
C VAL A 69 -16.55 -10.68 5.09
N LEU A 70 -15.46 -11.07 5.75
CA LEU A 70 -14.75 -10.22 6.71
C LEU A 70 -14.11 -8.98 6.07
N LEU A 71 -13.67 -9.06 4.80
CA LEU A 71 -13.12 -7.91 4.08
C LEU A 71 -14.17 -6.83 3.75
N THR A 72 -15.46 -7.20 3.74
CA THR A 72 -16.57 -6.27 3.43
C THR A 72 -17.22 -5.63 4.66
N LEU A 73 -16.85 -6.06 5.88
CA LEU A 73 -17.36 -5.56 7.16
C LEU A 73 -16.48 -4.43 7.69
#